data_AF-A0A316UY76-F1
#
_entry.id   AF-A0A316UY76-F1
#
_cell.length_a   1.000
_cell.length_b   1.000
_cell.length_c   1.000
_cell.angle_alpha   90.00
_cell.angle_beta   90.00
_cell.angle_gamma   90.00
#
_symmetry.space_group_name_H-M   'P 1'
#
loop_
_entity.id
_entity.type
_entity.pdbx_description
1 polymer ?
#
loop_
_entity_poly.entity_id
_entity_poly.type
_entity_poly.pdbx_seq_one_letter_code
_entity_poly.pdbx_strand_id
1 'polypeptide(L)'
;MPFQYIGFQRLPPSSLSPSQSLQVAPLIANDLRDEVFLPEDGEDGVELKLAWVMEKHDAAQGREGFVVVKTEQSVQWIGPDSAYRKVDIACPSVKELKKAVQSATLKDAALRLAMWVEVIEPPPKSHKRAKKSPQETNAGQDVSSCLLIRPTEAVRRSQAGETVFLPVLTPPIKTTGPGSASLSMSPAKLTHVSRLWAYDSNEDEGQGCFAAIEIEEEIGFELDKHIWDASIPLLSLLMAPPDSKSSSSVDSDASIIPHGPSRVIVELGAGTGMLSIGLAHSSTPFSRLFASDLAPALELIESNKARNGLTGHGPEVIELDWFAEQLPASLCEALEGEDSKSSRSRPPLLVLAAKGFHGNPFKEAPSC
;
A
#
# COMPACT_ATOMS: atom_id res chain seq x y z
N MET A 1 16.73 -4.17 -5.52
CA MET A 1 15.83 -4.76 -6.55
C MET A 1 14.64 -3.83 -6.58
N PRO A 2 14.58 -2.85 -7.48
CA PRO A 2 13.94 -1.61 -7.06
C PRO A 2 12.44 -1.64 -7.33
N PHE A 3 11.66 -1.73 -6.24
CA PHE A 3 10.33 -1.18 -6.28
C PHE A 3 10.46 0.34 -6.42
N GLN A 4 9.58 0.94 -7.22
CA GLN A 4 9.58 2.37 -7.49
C GLN A 4 8.31 2.97 -6.91
N TYR A 5 8.49 3.91 -6.00
CA TYR A 5 7.41 4.49 -5.24
C TYR A 5 6.91 5.73 -5.95
N ILE A 6 5.70 5.63 -6.47
CA ILE A 6 4.98 6.79 -6.99
C ILE A 6 4.54 7.63 -5.77
N GLY A 7 4.68 8.95 -5.87
CA GLY A 7 4.33 9.90 -4.83
C GLY A 7 4.10 11.30 -5.37
N PHE A 8 3.88 12.27 -4.47
CA PHE A 8 3.70 13.67 -4.82
C PHE A 8 4.74 14.52 -4.10
N GLN A 9 5.53 15.31 -4.83
CA GLN A 9 6.38 16.33 -4.21
C GLN A 9 5.53 17.47 -3.62
N ARG A 10 4.36 17.71 -4.20
CA ARG A 10 3.34 18.64 -3.70
C ARG A 10 1.97 17.98 -3.76
N LEU A 11 1.46 17.60 -2.59
CA LEU A 11 0.12 17.08 -2.45
C LEU A 11 -0.94 18.16 -2.75
N PRO A 12 -2.14 17.76 -3.23
CA PRO A 12 -3.28 18.67 -3.29
C PRO A 12 -3.67 19.14 -1.88
N PRO A 13 -4.41 20.26 -1.75
CA PRO A 13 -4.95 20.70 -0.47
C PRO A 13 -6.01 19.71 0.04
N SER A 14 -6.20 19.66 1.37
CA SER A 14 -7.20 18.81 2.02
C SER A 14 -8.65 19.14 1.63
N SER A 15 -8.88 20.29 1.00
CA SER A 15 -10.19 20.73 0.53
C SER A 15 -10.10 21.48 -0.78
N LEU A 16 -11.06 21.24 -1.67
CA LEU A 16 -11.14 21.86 -2.99
C LEU A 16 -12.58 22.28 -3.31
N SER A 17 -12.73 23.38 -4.04
CA SER A 17 -14.00 23.69 -4.69
C SER A 17 -14.16 22.88 -5.98
N PRO A 18 -15.38 22.46 -6.36
CA PRO A 18 -15.62 21.82 -7.65
C PRO A 18 -15.09 22.67 -8.81
N SER A 19 -14.50 22.01 -9.81
CA SER A 19 -13.84 22.67 -10.95
C SER A 19 -12.63 23.56 -10.60
N GLN A 20 -12.18 23.61 -9.34
CA GLN A 20 -10.98 24.35 -8.97
C GLN A 20 -9.74 23.75 -9.65
N SER A 21 -9.00 24.58 -10.37
CA SER A 21 -7.68 24.22 -10.90
C SER A 21 -6.64 24.21 -9.78
N LEU A 22 -5.75 23.22 -9.81
CA LEU A 22 -4.61 23.11 -8.90
C LEU A 22 -3.41 22.51 -9.63
N GLN A 23 -2.24 22.65 -9.02
CA GLN A 23 -1.00 22.10 -9.51
C GLN A 23 -0.52 20.98 -8.59
N VAL A 24 -0.21 19.83 -9.18
CA VAL A 24 0.47 18.72 -8.50
C VAL A 24 1.83 18.48 -9.15
N ALA A 25 2.75 17.88 -8.40
CA ALA A 25 4.09 17.53 -8.89
C ALA A 25 4.32 16.03 -8.61
N PRO A 26 4.19 15.17 -9.62
CA PRO A 26 4.46 13.74 -9.48
C PRO A 26 5.92 13.47 -9.08
N LEU A 27 6.13 12.36 -8.38
CA LEU A 27 7.45 11.85 -8.00
C LEU A 27 7.46 10.34 -8.22
N ILE A 28 8.59 9.82 -8.72
CA ILE A 28 8.92 8.40 -8.68
C ILE A 28 10.32 8.30 -8.06
N ALA A 29 10.44 7.54 -6.97
CA ALA A 29 11.71 7.38 -6.25
C ALA A 29 11.85 5.97 -5.67
N ASN A 30 13.05 5.63 -5.20
CA ASN A 30 13.29 4.42 -4.42
C ASN A 30 12.60 4.46 -3.03
N ASP A 31 12.73 3.38 -2.25
CA ASP A 31 12.18 3.27 -0.89
C ASP A 31 12.68 4.37 0.07
N LEU A 32 13.95 4.76 -0.04
CA LEU A 32 14.57 5.86 0.71
C LEU A 32 14.11 7.27 0.31
N ARG A 33 13.45 7.42 -0.84
CA ARG A 33 13.03 8.70 -1.44
C ARG A 33 14.20 9.65 -1.76
N ASP A 34 15.44 9.16 -1.78
CA ASP A 34 16.65 9.95 -2.03
C ASP A 34 17.12 9.88 -3.49
N GLU A 35 16.81 8.78 -4.18
CA GLU A 35 17.10 8.58 -5.59
C GLU A 35 15.83 8.63 -6.42
N VAL A 36 15.78 9.56 -7.37
CA VAL A 36 14.66 9.73 -8.30
C VAL A 36 14.80 8.72 -9.45
N PHE A 37 13.71 8.07 -9.83
CA PHE A 37 13.70 7.07 -10.90
C PHE A 37 14.18 7.65 -12.22
N LEU A 38 15.17 6.99 -12.81
CA LEU A 38 15.72 7.28 -14.13
C LEU A 38 15.45 6.06 -15.04
N PRO A 39 14.67 6.22 -16.12
CA PRO A 39 14.51 5.18 -17.14
C PRO A 39 15.85 4.74 -17.72
N GLU A 40 15.95 3.50 -18.20
CA GLU A 40 17.20 3.02 -18.81
C GLU A 40 17.51 3.77 -20.12
N ASP A 41 18.80 3.85 -20.48
CA ASP A 41 19.26 4.56 -21.67
C ASP A 41 18.53 4.05 -22.94
N GLY A 42 17.77 4.94 -23.58
CA GLY A 42 17.04 4.63 -24.81
C GLY A 42 15.58 4.20 -24.61
N GLU A 43 15.08 4.14 -23.37
CA GLU A 43 13.65 3.97 -23.10
C GLU A 43 12.88 5.31 -23.22
N ASP A 44 11.63 5.26 -23.67
CA ASP A 44 10.77 6.45 -23.85
C ASP A 44 10.28 7.06 -22.52
N GLY A 45 10.70 6.49 -21.38
CA GLY A 45 10.19 6.81 -20.05
C GLY A 45 8.91 6.05 -19.70
N VAL A 46 8.24 6.45 -18.61
CA VAL A 46 6.99 5.83 -18.16
C VAL A 46 5.85 6.83 -18.15
N GLU A 47 4.65 6.38 -18.48
CA GLU A 47 3.46 7.23 -18.48
C GLU A 47 2.70 7.09 -17.15
N LEU A 48 2.63 8.19 -16.40
CA LEU A 48 1.84 8.28 -15.17
C LEU A 48 0.40 8.67 -15.50
N LYS A 49 -0.55 7.88 -15.02
CA LYS A 49 -1.98 8.21 -15.05
C LYS A 49 -2.37 8.87 -13.74
N LEU A 50 -3.17 9.93 -13.84
CA LEU A 50 -3.77 10.60 -12.71
C LEU A 50 -5.28 10.55 -12.87
N ALA A 51 -5.98 10.20 -11.79
CA ALA A 51 -7.44 10.24 -11.79
C ALA A 51 -7.98 10.64 -10.42
N TRP A 52 -9.07 11.39 -10.46
CA TRP A 52 -9.95 11.57 -9.32
C TRP A 52 -10.78 10.32 -9.15
N VAL A 53 -10.67 9.72 -7.97
CA VAL A 53 -11.39 8.51 -7.62
C VAL A 53 -12.29 8.77 -6.41
N MET A 54 -13.39 8.04 -6.32
CA MET A 54 -14.22 7.98 -5.13
C MET A 54 -14.19 6.58 -4.56
N GLU A 55 -14.03 6.52 -3.24
CA GLU A 55 -14.17 5.29 -2.48
C GLU A 55 -15.60 4.79 -2.58
N LYS A 56 -15.72 3.51 -2.95
CA LYS A 56 -16.98 2.78 -3.00
C LYS A 56 -16.97 1.77 -1.87
N HIS A 57 -17.80 2.01 -0.87
CA HIS A 57 -18.04 1.07 0.21
C HIS A 57 -19.25 0.19 -0.16
N ASP A 58 -19.00 -1.06 -0.52
CA ASP A 58 -20.06 -2.05 -0.71
C ASP A 58 -20.34 -2.75 0.61
N ALA A 59 -21.26 -2.17 1.39
CA ALA A 59 -21.62 -2.69 2.71
C ALA A 59 -22.17 -4.12 2.69
N ALA A 60 -22.73 -4.58 1.55
CA ALA A 60 -23.26 -5.93 1.43
C ALA A 60 -22.14 -6.98 1.31
N GLN A 61 -20.97 -6.56 0.83
CA GLN A 61 -19.85 -7.45 0.55
C GLN A 61 -18.61 -7.15 1.40
N GLY A 62 -18.65 -6.12 2.24
CA GLY A 62 -17.48 -5.64 2.99
C GLY A 62 -16.34 -5.18 2.08
N ARG A 63 -16.66 -4.74 0.84
CA ARG A 63 -15.65 -4.42 -0.18
C ARG A 63 -15.42 -2.93 -0.24
N GLU A 64 -14.15 -2.56 -0.28
CA GLU A 64 -13.71 -1.23 -0.68
C GLU A 64 -13.23 -1.28 -2.12
N GLY A 65 -13.78 -0.41 -2.97
CA GLY A 65 -13.36 -0.27 -4.36
C GLY A 65 -13.22 1.20 -4.74
N PHE A 66 -12.64 1.47 -5.91
CA PHE A 66 -12.42 2.84 -6.37
C PHE A 66 -13.06 3.06 -7.73
N VAL A 67 -13.95 4.05 -7.81
CA VAL A 67 -14.61 4.44 -9.06
C VAL A 67 -13.99 5.72 -9.58
N VAL A 68 -13.59 5.72 -10.85
CA VAL A 68 -13.09 6.92 -11.52
C VAL A 68 -14.22 7.94 -11.66
N VAL A 69 -14.02 9.11 -11.07
CA VAL A 69 -14.86 10.29 -11.28
C VAL A 69 -14.43 11.01 -12.55
N LYS A 70 -13.13 11.24 -12.68
CA LYS A 70 -12.53 12.01 -13.76
C LYS A 70 -11.07 11.61 -13.94
N THR A 71 -10.70 11.28 -15.17
CA THR A 71 -9.30 11.06 -15.55
C THR A 71 -8.67 12.39 -15.96
N GLU A 72 -7.44 12.62 -15.52
CA GLU A 72 -6.65 13.79 -15.90
C GLU A 72 -5.65 13.43 -16.99
N GLN A 73 -4.97 14.44 -17.52
CA GLN A 73 -3.92 14.23 -18.51
C GLN A 73 -2.82 13.32 -17.95
N SER A 74 -2.39 12.37 -18.77
CA SER A 74 -1.25 11.51 -18.45
C SER A 74 0.06 12.30 -18.50
N VAL A 75 1.00 11.94 -17.63
CA VAL A 75 2.27 12.66 -17.47
C VAL A 75 3.39 11.73 -17.90
N GLN A 76 4.11 12.10 -18.95
CA GLN A 76 5.31 11.38 -19.34
C GLN A 76 6.43 11.67 -18.33
N TRP A 77 6.93 10.63 -17.70
CA TRP A 77 8.09 10.65 -16.81
C TRP A 77 9.33 10.18 -17.56
N ILE A 78 10.26 11.11 -17.81
CA ILE A 78 11.50 10.85 -18.56
C ILE A 78 12.75 10.91 -17.68
N GLY A 79 12.59 10.93 -16.35
CA GLY A 79 13.70 11.04 -15.40
C GLY A 79 13.57 12.25 -14.45
N PRO A 80 14.67 12.60 -13.73
CA PRO A 80 14.65 13.54 -12.61
C PRO A 80 14.07 14.93 -12.91
N ASP A 81 14.24 15.45 -14.11
CA ASP A 81 13.66 16.75 -14.50
C ASP A 81 12.12 16.74 -14.46
N SER A 82 11.51 15.56 -14.60
CA SER A 82 10.05 15.37 -14.50
C SER A 82 9.54 15.62 -13.08
N ALA A 83 10.36 15.41 -12.05
CA ALA A 83 9.97 15.57 -10.65
C ALA A 83 9.58 17.02 -10.29
N TYR A 84 10.12 17.99 -11.02
CA TYR A 84 9.82 19.41 -10.82
C TYR A 84 8.72 19.93 -11.73
N ARG A 85 8.24 19.11 -12.67
CA ARG A 85 7.19 19.49 -13.61
C ARG A 85 5.86 19.53 -12.87
N LYS A 86 5.26 20.72 -12.85
CA LYS A 86 3.91 20.90 -12.34
C LYS A 86 2.90 20.51 -13.40
N VAL A 87 1.87 19.81 -12.97
CA VAL A 87 0.76 19.35 -13.80
C VAL A 87 -0.48 20.06 -13.32
N ASP A 88 -1.09 20.84 -14.21
CA ASP A 88 -2.36 21.49 -13.96
C ASP A 88 -3.48 20.44 -14.07
N ILE A 89 -4.19 20.22 -12.97
CA ILE A 89 -5.37 19.36 -12.90
C ILE A 89 -6.55 20.17 -12.40
N ALA A 90 -7.77 19.68 -12.58
CA ALA A 90 -8.96 20.37 -12.08
C ALA A 90 -9.84 19.43 -11.27
N CYS A 91 -10.17 19.83 -10.04
CA CYS A 91 -11.13 19.11 -9.21
C CYS A 91 -12.40 18.81 -10.02
N PRO A 92 -13.01 17.61 -9.89
CA PRO A 92 -14.21 17.29 -10.65
C PRO A 92 -15.33 18.30 -10.41
N SER A 93 -16.09 18.56 -11.47
CA SER A 93 -17.27 19.40 -11.41
C SER A 93 -18.37 18.75 -10.57
N VAL A 94 -19.33 19.56 -10.10
CA VAL A 94 -20.51 19.05 -9.39
C VAL A 94 -21.28 18.01 -10.22
N LYS A 95 -21.30 18.16 -11.56
CA LYS A 95 -21.97 17.21 -12.45
C LYS A 95 -21.26 15.85 -12.48
N GLU A 96 -19.93 15.84 -12.55
CA GLU A 96 -19.12 14.62 -12.54
C GLU A 96 -19.21 13.91 -11.19
N LEU A 97 -19.10 14.66 -10.08
CA LEU A 97 -19.29 14.11 -8.73
C LEU A 97 -20.68 13.50 -8.56
N LYS A 98 -21.75 14.19 -8.98
CA LYS A 98 -23.11 13.65 -8.93
C LYS A 98 -23.26 12.39 -9.77
N LYS A 99 -22.67 12.34 -10.97
CA LYS A 99 -22.71 11.17 -11.85
C LYS A 99 -22.03 9.98 -11.18
N ALA A 100 -20.84 10.18 -10.60
CA ALA A 100 -20.12 9.13 -9.87
C ALA A 100 -20.91 8.63 -8.65
N VAL A 101 -21.40 9.55 -7.80
CA VAL A 101 -22.21 9.20 -6.62
C VAL A 101 -23.48 8.43 -7.01
N GLN A 102 -24.20 8.88 -8.04
CA GLN A 102 -25.40 8.20 -8.52
C GLN A 102 -25.10 6.80 -9.05
N SER A 103 -23.98 6.62 -9.75
CA SER A 103 -23.59 5.32 -10.27
C SER A 103 -23.16 4.33 -9.18
N ALA A 104 -22.67 4.82 -8.06
CA ALA A 104 -22.06 4.00 -7.02
C ALA A 104 -22.85 3.97 -5.70
N THR A 105 -24.03 4.61 -5.63
CA THR A 105 -24.91 4.64 -4.45
C THR A 105 -24.21 5.18 -3.19
N LEU A 106 -23.29 6.12 -3.37
CA LEU A 106 -22.35 6.53 -2.34
C LEU A 106 -22.98 7.54 -1.38
N LYS A 107 -23.33 7.10 -0.18
CA LYS A 107 -23.47 7.99 0.97
C LYS A 107 -22.07 8.10 1.60
N ASP A 108 -21.55 9.31 1.70
CA ASP A 108 -20.29 9.61 2.42
C ASP A 108 -18.96 9.21 1.74
N ALA A 109 -18.95 9.02 0.41
CA ALA A 109 -17.69 8.71 -0.28
C ALA A 109 -16.69 9.87 -0.27
N ALA A 110 -15.44 9.51 0.06
CA ALA A 110 -14.30 10.40 -0.02
C ALA A 110 -13.79 10.53 -1.45
N LEU A 111 -13.56 11.78 -1.88
CA LEU A 111 -12.84 12.07 -3.11
C LEU A 111 -11.34 11.98 -2.86
N ARG A 112 -10.59 11.28 -3.71
CA ARG A 112 -9.13 11.15 -3.62
C ARG A 112 -8.50 11.37 -4.99
N LEU A 113 -7.23 11.73 -4.99
CA LEU A 113 -6.40 11.73 -6.19
C LEU A 113 -5.54 10.47 -6.17
N ALA A 114 -5.63 9.68 -7.24
CA ALA A 114 -4.83 8.47 -7.42
C ALA A 114 -3.83 8.65 -8.56
N MET A 115 -2.67 8.00 -8.44
CA MET A 115 -1.64 7.99 -9.46
C MET A 115 -0.98 6.62 -9.59
N TRP A 116 -0.82 6.16 -10.83
CA TRP A 116 -0.22 4.85 -11.15
C TRP A 116 0.48 4.90 -12.51
N VAL A 117 1.36 3.93 -12.79
CA VAL A 117 1.91 3.72 -14.13
C VAL A 117 0.96 2.78 -14.89
N GLU A 118 0.53 3.19 -16.09
CA GLU A 118 -0.18 2.27 -16.98
C GLU A 118 0.84 1.28 -17.56
N VAL A 119 0.76 0.01 -17.14
CA VAL A 119 1.57 -1.05 -17.74
C VAL A 119 1.03 -1.28 -19.15
N ILE A 120 1.72 -0.71 -20.14
CA ILE A 120 1.47 -1.03 -21.54
C ILE A 120 2.02 -2.45 -21.74
N GLU A 121 1.15 -3.45 -21.64
CA GLU A 121 1.54 -4.80 -22.06
C GLU A 121 2.12 -4.70 -23.48
N PRO A 122 3.36 -5.19 -23.70
CA PRO A 122 3.93 -5.18 -25.03
C PRO A 122 2.95 -5.91 -25.94
N PRO A 123 2.56 -5.32 -27.09
CA PRO A 123 1.54 -5.90 -27.94
C PRO A 123 1.92 -7.36 -28.22
N PRO A 124 0.99 -8.33 -28.07
CA PRO A 124 1.29 -9.72 -28.33
C PRO A 124 1.92 -9.83 -29.71
N LYS A 125 3.06 -10.54 -29.81
CA LYS A 125 3.92 -10.58 -31.01
C LYS A 125 3.28 -11.19 -32.27
N SER A 126 1.96 -11.31 -32.37
CA SER A 126 1.28 -11.98 -33.48
C SER A 126 0.18 -11.12 -34.17
N HIS A 127 0.29 -11.10 -35.49
CA HIS A 127 -0.68 -10.72 -36.53
C HIS A 127 -1.41 -9.38 -36.43
N LYS A 128 -0.94 -8.41 -37.25
CA LYS A 128 -1.66 -7.24 -37.81
C LYS A 128 -3.00 -6.92 -37.11
N ARG A 129 -2.94 -6.46 -35.86
CA ARG A 129 -4.15 -6.01 -35.15
C ARG A 129 -4.50 -4.61 -35.63
N ALA A 130 -5.76 -4.39 -35.99
CA ALA A 130 -6.27 -3.06 -36.30
C ALA A 130 -5.95 -2.11 -35.14
N LYS A 131 -5.48 -0.89 -35.45
CA LYS A 131 -5.28 0.19 -34.48
C LYS A 131 -6.57 0.42 -33.71
N LYS A 132 -6.71 -0.14 -32.51
CA LYS A 132 -7.73 0.32 -31.56
C LYS A 132 -7.23 1.66 -31.03
N SER A 133 -8.09 2.68 -31.12
CA SER A 133 -7.87 3.95 -30.44
C SER A 133 -7.63 3.69 -28.94
N PRO A 134 -6.79 4.48 -28.27
CA PRO A 134 -6.62 4.42 -26.83
C PRO A 134 -8.00 4.38 -26.18
N GLN A 135 -8.26 3.34 -25.38
CA GLN A 135 -9.54 3.21 -24.70
C GLN A 135 -9.52 4.23 -23.56
N GLU A 136 -10.13 5.40 -23.79
CA GLU A 136 -10.29 6.40 -22.73
C GLU A 136 -10.97 5.74 -21.53
N THR A 137 -10.33 5.81 -20.37
CA THR A 137 -10.94 5.36 -19.11
C THR A 137 -12.18 6.19 -18.86
N ASN A 138 -13.35 5.57 -18.92
CA ASN A 138 -14.61 6.28 -18.82
C ASN A 138 -14.96 6.51 -17.34
N ALA A 139 -15.53 7.67 -17.02
CA ALA A 139 -16.09 7.93 -15.69
C ALA A 139 -17.08 6.82 -15.30
N GLY A 140 -16.91 6.25 -14.10
CA GLY A 140 -17.63 5.07 -13.63
C GLY A 140 -16.84 3.75 -13.75
N GLN A 141 -15.66 3.76 -14.39
CA GLN A 141 -14.77 2.60 -14.45
C GLN A 141 -14.16 2.31 -13.08
N ASP A 142 -14.13 1.04 -12.71
CA ASP A 142 -13.39 0.54 -11.56
C ASP A 142 -11.89 0.51 -11.90
N VAL A 143 -11.07 1.18 -11.09
CA VAL A 143 -9.61 1.23 -11.22
C VAL A 143 -8.89 0.49 -10.11
N SER A 144 -9.61 -0.30 -9.31
CA SER A 144 -9.02 -1.06 -8.20
C SER A 144 -7.89 -1.96 -8.69
N SER A 145 -8.01 -2.59 -9.87
CA SER A 145 -6.93 -3.40 -10.44
C SER A 145 -5.64 -2.64 -10.78
N CYS A 146 -5.71 -1.32 -10.99
CA CYS A 146 -4.56 -0.45 -11.25
C CYS A 146 -3.94 0.10 -9.95
N LEU A 147 -4.71 0.16 -8.88
CA LEU A 147 -4.30 0.73 -7.59
C LEU A 147 -3.88 -0.33 -6.58
N LEU A 148 -4.36 -1.57 -6.73
CA LEU A 148 -4.07 -2.69 -5.86
C LEU A 148 -2.71 -3.31 -6.18
N ILE A 149 -1.87 -3.39 -5.16
CA ILE A 149 -0.59 -4.10 -5.22
C ILE A 149 -0.83 -5.51 -4.67
N ARG A 150 -0.64 -6.55 -5.49
CA ARG A 150 -0.56 -7.93 -4.98
C ARG A 150 0.89 -8.20 -4.60
N PRO A 151 1.24 -8.40 -3.31
CA PRO A 151 2.63 -8.62 -2.91
C PRO A 151 3.31 -9.73 -3.71
N THR A 152 2.64 -10.87 -3.89
CA THR A 152 3.18 -12.04 -4.63
C THR A 152 3.42 -11.75 -6.11
N GLU A 153 2.56 -10.96 -6.74
CA GLU A 153 2.75 -10.51 -8.13
C GLU A 153 3.93 -9.55 -8.23
N ALA A 154 3.96 -8.56 -7.34
CA ALA A 154 5.00 -7.54 -7.28
C ALA A 154 6.39 -8.19 -7.09
N VAL A 155 6.51 -9.14 -6.16
CA VAL A 155 7.75 -9.89 -5.93
C VAL A 155 8.15 -10.69 -7.14
N ARG A 156 7.22 -11.42 -7.77
CA ARG A 156 7.52 -12.25 -8.95
C ARG A 156 8.01 -11.41 -10.12
N ARG A 157 7.37 -10.27 -10.38
CA ARG A 157 7.78 -9.32 -11.43
C ARG A 157 9.17 -8.74 -11.14
N SER A 158 9.41 -8.32 -9.90
CA SER A 158 10.72 -7.83 -9.45
C SER A 158 11.82 -8.90 -9.62
N GLN A 159 11.55 -10.15 -9.26
CA GLN A 159 12.46 -11.29 -9.48
C GLN A 159 12.70 -11.60 -10.96
N ALA A 160 11.73 -11.31 -11.83
CA ALA A 160 11.89 -11.40 -13.28
C ALA A 160 12.70 -10.23 -13.88
N GLY A 161 13.19 -9.31 -13.04
CA GLY A 161 13.95 -8.14 -13.46
C GLY A 161 13.07 -6.97 -13.92
N GLU A 162 11.74 -7.04 -13.74
CA GLU A 162 10.86 -5.93 -14.06
C GLU A 162 10.89 -4.85 -12.98
N THR A 163 10.88 -3.58 -13.40
CA THR A 163 10.64 -2.47 -12.47
C THR A 163 9.17 -2.47 -12.04
N VAL A 164 8.94 -2.50 -10.72
CA VAL A 164 7.59 -2.53 -10.15
C VAL A 164 7.24 -1.17 -9.59
N PHE A 165 6.30 -0.48 -10.23
CA PHE A 165 5.81 0.82 -9.75
C PHE A 165 4.66 0.63 -8.77
N LEU A 166 4.79 1.21 -7.58
CA LEU A 166 3.78 1.14 -6.53
C LEU A 166 2.82 2.34 -6.67
N PRO A 167 1.52 2.12 -6.95
CA PRO A 167 0.51 3.17 -7.01
C PRO A 167 0.40 3.94 -5.70
N VAL A 168 -0.17 5.14 -5.78
CA VAL A 168 -0.36 6.02 -4.62
C VAL A 168 -1.73 6.69 -4.64
N LEU A 169 -2.31 6.87 -3.46
CA LEU A 169 -3.51 7.66 -3.24
C LEU A 169 -3.25 8.78 -2.24
N THR A 170 -3.85 9.94 -2.45
CA THR A 170 -3.90 10.99 -1.42
C THR A 170 -4.89 10.63 -0.32
N PRO A 171 -4.84 11.25 0.86
CA PRO A 171 -5.93 11.20 1.83
C PRO A 171 -7.27 11.72 1.24
N PRO A 172 -8.40 11.48 1.91
CA PRO A 172 -9.69 12.09 1.58
C PRO A 172 -9.63 13.61 1.42
N ILE A 173 -10.08 14.11 0.27
CA ILE A 173 -10.17 15.52 -0.07
C ILE A 173 -11.63 15.98 0.05
N LYS A 174 -11.86 17.01 0.87
CA LYS A 174 -13.20 17.55 1.10
C LYS A 174 -13.61 18.49 -0.04
N THR A 175 -14.75 18.25 -0.67
CA THR A 175 -15.31 19.20 -1.63
C THR A 175 -16.12 20.28 -0.93
N THR A 176 -15.76 21.56 -1.10
CA THR A 176 -16.52 22.67 -0.50
C THR A 176 -17.70 23.07 -1.39
N GLY A 177 -18.88 23.25 -0.80
CA GLY A 177 -20.08 23.64 -1.55
C GLY A 177 -19.98 25.05 -2.16
N PRO A 178 -20.60 25.30 -3.33
CA PRO A 178 -20.64 26.62 -3.93
C PRO A 178 -21.36 27.59 -2.98
N GLY A 179 -20.65 28.61 -2.51
CA GLY A 179 -21.17 29.62 -1.58
C GLY A 179 -20.83 29.40 -0.11
N SER A 180 -20.15 28.31 0.26
CA SER A 180 -19.48 28.23 1.56
C SER A 180 -18.21 29.07 1.50
N ALA A 181 -18.35 30.38 1.72
CA ALA A 181 -17.22 31.27 1.96
C ALA A 181 -16.56 30.85 3.28
N SER A 182 -15.74 29.81 3.20
CA SER A 182 -14.91 29.36 4.32
C SER A 182 -14.05 30.54 4.76
N LEU A 183 -14.30 31.00 5.99
CA LEU A 183 -13.52 32.03 6.67
C LEU A 183 -12.06 31.56 6.76
N SER A 184 -11.25 32.01 5.81
CA SER A 184 -9.78 32.10 5.75
C SER A 184 -8.95 31.25 6.72
N MET A 185 -9.20 29.95 6.83
CA MET A 185 -8.21 29.01 7.33
C MET A 185 -7.44 28.53 6.11
N SER A 186 -6.12 28.75 6.09
CA SER A 186 -5.26 28.15 5.08
C SER A 186 -5.54 26.65 5.06
N PRO A 187 -5.81 26.05 3.89
CA PRO A 187 -6.12 24.63 3.82
C PRO A 187 -4.98 23.85 4.48
N ALA A 188 -5.34 22.90 5.34
CA ALA A 188 -4.35 22.06 6.00
C ALA A 188 -3.50 21.38 4.92
N LYS A 189 -2.18 21.48 5.06
CA LYS A 189 -1.25 20.81 4.16
C LYS A 189 -1.38 19.31 4.42
N LEU A 190 -1.73 18.55 3.38
CA LEU A 190 -1.66 17.10 3.47
C LEU A 190 -0.18 16.69 3.56
N THR A 191 0.11 15.78 4.48
CA THR A 191 1.45 15.21 4.70
C THR A 191 1.48 13.71 4.52
N HIS A 192 0.36 13.08 4.18
CA HIS A 192 0.25 11.63 4.10
C HIS A 192 -0.14 11.17 2.70
N VAL A 193 0.18 9.92 2.38
CA VAL A 193 -0.29 9.17 1.20
C VAL A 193 -0.59 7.74 1.59
N SER A 194 -1.36 7.03 0.79
CA SER A 194 -1.68 5.62 1.04
C SER A 194 -1.36 4.72 -0.14
N ARG A 195 -1.13 3.44 0.16
CA ARG A 195 -1.01 2.34 -0.79
C ARG A 195 -1.96 1.21 -0.42
N LEU A 196 -2.52 0.56 -1.43
CA LEU A 196 -3.47 -0.53 -1.25
C LEU A 196 -2.78 -1.85 -1.57
N TRP A 197 -2.82 -2.80 -0.64
CA TRP A 197 -2.22 -4.11 -0.80
C TRP A 197 -3.32 -5.16 -0.83
N ALA A 198 -3.48 -5.81 -1.97
CA ALA A 198 -4.46 -6.85 -2.16
C ALA A 198 -4.06 -8.14 -1.43
N TYR A 199 -5.07 -8.82 -0.91
CA TYR A 199 -4.94 -10.12 -0.29
C TYR A 199 -6.09 -11.05 -0.66
N ASP A 200 -5.77 -12.34 -0.67
CA ASP A 200 -6.77 -13.38 -0.91
C ASP A 200 -7.55 -13.56 0.39
N SER A 201 -8.83 -13.13 0.38
CA SER A 201 -9.75 -13.52 1.45
C SER A 201 -10.22 -14.96 1.17
N ASN A 202 -10.26 -15.79 2.21
CA ASN A 202 -10.72 -17.18 2.08
C ASN A 202 -12.20 -17.32 1.65
N GLU A 203 -12.92 -16.21 1.51
CA GLU A 203 -14.39 -16.23 1.49
C GLU A 203 -15.01 -16.44 0.11
N ASP A 204 -14.28 -16.34 -1.02
CA ASP A 204 -14.89 -16.53 -2.36
C ASP A 204 -13.89 -16.93 -3.48
N GLU A 205 -13.59 -18.22 -3.62
CA GLU A 205 -12.76 -18.77 -4.73
C GLU A 205 -13.35 -18.58 -6.15
N GLY A 206 -14.51 -17.93 -6.29
CA GLY A 206 -15.24 -17.87 -7.57
C GLY A 206 -15.42 -16.49 -8.21
N GLN A 207 -15.20 -15.39 -7.48
CA GLN A 207 -15.67 -14.07 -7.94
C GLN A 207 -14.57 -13.04 -8.23
N GLY A 208 -13.29 -13.43 -8.15
CA GLY A 208 -12.18 -12.53 -8.46
C GLY A 208 -12.20 -11.25 -7.62
N CYS A 209 -12.75 -11.33 -6.41
CA CYS A 209 -12.76 -10.22 -5.49
C CYS A 209 -11.52 -10.29 -4.60
N PHE A 210 -10.91 -9.14 -4.36
CA PHE A 210 -9.75 -9.01 -3.51
C PHE A 210 -10.16 -8.13 -2.34
N ALA A 211 -9.80 -8.55 -1.14
CA ALA A 211 -9.76 -7.64 -0.02
C ALA A 211 -8.44 -6.85 -0.10
N ALA A 212 -8.39 -5.69 0.52
CA ALA A 212 -7.21 -4.85 0.50
C ALA A 212 -6.92 -4.31 1.90
N ILE A 213 -5.64 -4.21 2.24
CA ILE A 213 -5.18 -3.40 3.36
C ILE A 213 -4.73 -2.04 2.81
N GLU A 214 -5.10 -0.96 3.49
CA GLU A 214 -4.63 0.40 3.19
C GLU A 214 -3.55 0.79 4.18
N ILE A 215 -2.34 1.05 3.70
CA ILE A 215 -1.22 1.51 4.53
C ILE A 215 -0.89 2.95 4.16
N GLU A 216 -0.99 3.81 5.15
CA GLU A 216 -0.60 5.22 5.11
C GLU A 216 0.90 5.37 5.40
N GLU A 217 1.53 6.29 4.66
CA GLU A 217 2.90 6.77 4.81
C GLU A 217 2.85 8.28 5.07
N GLU A 218 3.79 8.80 5.87
CA GLU A 218 4.01 10.24 5.98
C GLU A 218 5.10 10.67 5.00
N ILE A 219 4.80 11.66 4.16
CA ILE A 219 5.78 12.27 3.27
C ILE A 219 6.78 13.07 4.11
N GLY A 220 8.04 12.68 4.04
CA GLY A 220 9.13 13.35 4.73
C GLY A 220 10.42 12.56 4.63
N PHE A 221 11.36 12.88 5.50
CA PHE A 221 12.65 12.19 5.61
C PHE A 221 12.70 11.18 6.77
N GLU A 222 11.61 11.06 7.52
CA GLU A 222 11.52 10.15 8.65
C GLU A 222 11.35 8.71 8.14
N LEU A 223 12.34 7.87 8.45
CA LEU A 223 12.50 6.52 7.93
C LEU A 223 11.40 5.56 8.41
N ASP A 224 10.90 5.76 9.62
CA ASP A 224 9.83 5.00 10.26
C ASP A 224 8.44 5.33 9.69
N LYS A 225 8.35 6.29 8.77
CA LYS A 225 7.10 6.71 8.12
C LYS A 225 6.89 6.17 6.72
N HIS A 226 7.85 5.40 6.20
CA HIS A 226 7.84 4.86 4.84
C HIS A 226 7.69 3.34 4.83
N ILE A 227 7.09 2.83 3.76
CA ILE A 227 7.12 1.41 3.43
C ILE A 227 8.46 1.09 2.76
N TRP A 228 9.14 0.06 3.26
CA TRP A 228 10.45 -0.36 2.79
C TRP A 228 10.38 -1.52 1.80
N ASP A 229 11.33 -1.59 0.86
CA ASP A 229 11.41 -2.67 -0.14
C ASP A 229 11.38 -4.06 0.52
N ALA A 230 12.09 -4.21 1.65
CA ALA A 230 12.21 -5.46 2.39
C ALA A 230 10.87 -5.96 2.98
N SER A 231 9.91 -5.06 3.20
CA SER A 231 8.60 -5.42 3.74
C SER A 231 7.72 -6.10 2.70
N ILE A 232 7.91 -5.83 1.40
CA ILE A 232 7.07 -6.38 0.31
C ILE A 232 7.25 -7.90 0.11
N PRO A 233 8.49 -8.44 -0.04
CA PRO A 233 8.68 -9.88 -0.13
C PRO A 233 8.32 -10.59 1.16
N LEU A 234 8.57 -9.98 2.33
CA LEU A 234 8.15 -10.58 3.59
C LEU A 234 6.63 -10.65 3.70
N LEU A 235 5.92 -9.56 3.37
CA LEU A 235 4.46 -9.54 3.31
C LEU A 235 3.92 -10.61 2.35
N SER A 236 4.52 -10.74 1.17
CA SER A 236 4.15 -11.77 0.20
C SER A 236 4.28 -13.19 0.76
N LEU A 237 5.31 -13.46 1.54
CA LEU A 237 5.51 -14.77 2.17
C LEU A 237 4.52 -15.01 3.31
N LEU A 238 4.23 -13.98 4.11
CA LEU A 238 3.27 -14.06 5.22
C LEU A 238 1.82 -14.24 4.75
N MET A 239 1.49 -13.74 3.56
CA MET A 239 0.14 -13.77 3.00
C MET A 239 -0.08 -14.89 1.99
N ALA A 240 0.95 -15.68 1.68
CA ALA A 240 0.82 -16.81 0.77
C ALA A 240 -0.09 -17.90 1.38
N PRO A 241 -1.09 -18.41 0.65
CA PRO A 241 -1.93 -19.48 1.17
C PRO A 241 -1.10 -20.76 1.38
N PRO A 242 -1.32 -21.48 2.49
CA PRO A 242 -0.51 -22.65 2.88
C PRO A 242 -0.58 -23.79 1.85
N ASP A 243 -1.68 -23.89 1.10
CA ASP A 243 -1.92 -24.95 0.12
C ASP A 243 -1.55 -24.59 -1.32
N SER A 244 -0.83 -23.48 -1.55
CA SER A 244 -0.27 -23.17 -2.87
C SER A 244 0.88 -24.14 -3.20
N LYS A 245 0.54 -25.39 -3.49
CA LYS A 245 1.44 -26.39 -4.08
C LYS A 245 1.81 -25.92 -5.48
N SER A 246 2.71 -24.95 -5.57
CA SER A 246 3.35 -24.59 -6.81
C SER A 246 4.07 -25.84 -7.32
N SER A 247 3.76 -26.25 -8.53
CA SER A 247 4.20 -27.50 -9.15
C SER A 247 5.68 -27.47 -9.58
N SER A 248 6.44 -26.43 -9.21
CA SER A 248 7.87 -26.36 -9.39
C SER A 248 8.59 -26.96 -8.18
N SER A 249 9.49 -27.90 -8.45
CA SER A 249 10.22 -28.79 -7.54
C SER A 249 11.19 -28.14 -6.53
N VAL A 250 10.89 -26.94 -6.04
CA VAL A 250 11.65 -26.29 -4.95
C VAL A 250 10.89 -26.57 -3.66
N ASP A 251 11.59 -27.11 -2.67
CA ASP A 251 11.08 -27.70 -1.42
C ASP A 251 9.75 -27.09 -0.90
N SER A 252 8.74 -27.95 -0.82
CA SER A 252 7.34 -27.64 -0.49
C SER A 252 7.08 -27.37 1.01
N ASP A 253 8.14 -27.16 1.79
CA ASP A 253 8.07 -26.81 3.22
C ASP A 253 8.20 -25.29 3.48
N ALA A 254 8.09 -24.46 2.44
CA ALA A 254 8.38 -23.02 2.49
C ALA A 254 7.37 -22.14 3.25
N SER A 255 6.44 -22.72 4.03
CA SER A 255 5.67 -21.92 4.98
C SER A 255 6.59 -21.44 6.10
N ILE A 256 7.04 -20.18 5.99
CA ILE A 256 7.88 -19.50 7.00
C ILE A 256 7.23 -19.55 8.38
N ILE A 257 5.90 -19.64 8.42
CA ILE A 257 5.14 -19.82 9.64
C ILE A 257 4.77 -21.31 9.73
N PRO A 258 5.51 -22.12 10.50
CA PRO A 258 5.18 -23.54 10.63
C PRO A 258 3.73 -23.71 11.13
N HIS A 259 3.01 -24.73 10.66
CA HIS A 259 1.72 -25.06 11.25
C HIS A 259 1.92 -25.51 12.70
N GLY A 260 1.10 -25.02 13.64
CA GLY A 260 1.29 -25.31 15.05
C GLY A 260 0.34 -24.55 15.97
N PRO A 261 0.52 -24.68 17.30
CA PRO A 261 -0.28 -23.93 18.27
C PRO A 261 -0.10 -22.42 18.08
N SER A 262 -1.12 -21.64 18.45
CA SER A 262 -1.10 -20.19 18.44
C SER A 262 0.18 -19.64 19.07
N ARG A 263 0.84 -18.71 18.36
CA ARG A 263 2.15 -18.14 18.73
C ARG A 263 2.02 -16.72 19.23
N VAL A 264 3.01 -16.30 20.02
CA VAL A 264 3.26 -14.88 20.23
C VAL A 264 4.11 -14.39 19.06
N ILE A 265 3.67 -13.35 18.37
CA ILE A 265 4.37 -12.76 17.23
C ILE A 265 4.73 -11.32 17.58
N VAL A 266 5.97 -10.93 17.34
CA VAL A 266 6.43 -9.54 17.51
C VAL A 266 7.15 -9.07 16.25
N GLU A 267 6.72 -7.94 15.71
CA GLU A 267 7.42 -7.21 14.66
C GLU A 267 8.32 -6.13 15.28
N LEU A 268 9.63 -6.19 15.00
CA LEU A 268 10.62 -5.24 15.47
C LEU A 268 10.86 -4.16 14.42
N GLY A 269 10.75 -2.88 14.82
CA GLY A 269 10.91 -1.77 13.89
C GLY A 269 9.81 -1.77 12.83
N ALA A 270 8.56 -1.81 13.30
CA ALA A 270 7.38 -1.98 12.45
C ALA A 270 7.15 -0.82 11.47
N GLY A 271 7.67 0.37 11.75
CA GLY A 271 7.48 1.59 10.97
C GLY A 271 6.00 1.90 10.75
N THR A 272 5.49 1.58 9.56
CA THR A 272 4.06 1.76 9.21
C THR A 272 3.14 0.66 9.76
N GLY A 273 3.69 -0.45 10.27
CA GLY A 273 2.94 -1.61 10.77
C GLY A 273 2.43 -2.55 9.67
N MET A 274 2.90 -2.40 8.43
CA MET A 274 2.38 -3.13 7.27
C MET A 274 2.39 -4.65 7.45
N LEU A 275 3.44 -5.24 8.02
CA LEU A 275 3.53 -6.70 8.17
C LEU A 275 2.55 -7.21 9.23
N SER A 276 2.53 -6.57 10.41
CA SER A 276 1.59 -6.94 11.47
C SER A 276 0.13 -6.76 11.04
N ILE A 277 -0.20 -5.67 10.34
CA ILE A 277 -1.55 -5.45 9.81
C ILE A 277 -1.89 -6.51 8.77
N GLY A 278 -1.02 -6.75 7.78
CA GLY A 278 -1.25 -7.79 6.78
C GLY A 278 -1.39 -9.19 7.37
N LEU A 279 -0.60 -9.50 8.41
CA LEU A 279 -0.68 -10.77 9.12
C LEU A 279 -2.00 -10.90 9.91
N ALA A 280 -2.51 -9.81 10.49
CA ALA A 280 -3.81 -9.80 11.18
C ALA A 280 -4.99 -10.06 10.21
N HIS A 281 -4.85 -9.71 8.93
CA HIS A 281 -5.81 -10.06 7.87
C HIS A 281 -5.58 -11.44 7.26
N SER A 282 -4.41 -12.04 7.50
CA SER A 282 -4.11 -13.39 7.03
C SER A 282 -4.84 -14.45 7.87
N SER A 283 -4.89 -15.68 7.37
CA SER A 283 -5.41 -16.82 8.14
C SER A 283 -4.43 -17.39 9.15
N THR A 284 -3.30 -16.71 9.37
CA THR A 284 -2.25 -17.20 10.26
C THR A 284 -2.74 -17.19 11.70
N PRO A 285 -2.75 -18.33 12.40
CA PRO A 285 -3.13 -18.36 13.80
C PRO A 285 -2.02 -17.78 14.69
N PHE A 286 -2.37 -16.80 15.51
CA PHE A 286 -1.54 -16.28 16.59
C PHE A 286 -2.35 -16.18 17.89
N SER A 287 -1.66 -16.20 19.03
CA SER A 287 -2.28 -15.96 20.35
C SER A 287 -2.23 -14.48 20.66
N ARG A 288 -1.09 -13.85 20.37
CA ARG A 288 -0.87 -12.40 20.48
C ARG A 288 0.03 -11.95 19.35
N LEU A 289 -0.24 -10.75 18.85
CA LEU A 289 0.53 -10.10 17.80
C LEU A 289 0.90 -8.71 18.27
N PHE A 290 2.18 -8.36 18.18
CA PHE A 290 2.71 -7.07 18.57
C PHE A 290 3.36 -6.38 17.38
N ALA A 291 2.98 -5.13 17.14
CA ALA A 291 3.70 -4.22 16.25
C ALA A 291 4.52 -3.27 17.12
N SER A 292 5.85 -3.34 17.04
CA SER A 292 6.72 -2.61 17.96
C SER A 292 7.70 -1.69 17.23
N ASP A 293 7.90 -0.51 17.80
CA ASP A 293 8.84 0.49 17.31
C ASP A 293 9.17 1.50 18.43
N LEU A 294 9.94 2.54 18.12
CA LEU A 294 10.15 3.70 18.98
C LEU A 294 8.90 4.59 19.01
N ALA A 295 8.77 5.38 20.07
CA ALA A 295 7.62 6.26 20.32
C ALA A 295 7.13 7.08 19.10
N PRO A 296 7.99 7.66 18.24
CA PRO A 296 7.54 8.44 17.09
C PRO A 296 6.68 7.66 16.10
N ALA A 297 6.92 6.37 15.90
CA ALA A 297 6.20 5.58 14.88
C ALA A 297 4.82 5.10 15.35
N LEU A 298 4.60 5.01 16.67
CA LEU A 298 3.42 4.34 17.25
C LEU A 298 2.09 4.97 16.82
N GLU A 299 2.04 6.29 16.67
CA GLU A 299 0.82 7.00 16.21
C GLU A 299 0.43 6.58 14.78
N LEU A 300 1.42 6.44 13.89
CA LEU A 300 1.19 6.01 12.51
C LEU A 300 0.73 4.54 12.47
N ILE A 301 1.32 3.67 13.29
CA ILE A 301 0.91 2.26 13.40
C ILE A 301 -0.54 2.15 13.88
N GLU A 302 -0.93 2.88 14.92
CA GLU A 302 -2.31 2.88 15.42
C GLU A 302 -3.29 3.49 14.39
N SER A 303 -2.90 4.55 13.68
CA SER A 303 -3.68 5.11 12.56
C SER A 303 -3.94 4.06 11.48
N ASN A 304 -2.89 3.37 11.03
CA ASN A 304 -2.99 2.33 10.03
C ASN A 304 -3.82 1.13 10.51
N LYS A 305 -3.65 0.71 11.76
CA LYS A 305 -4.47 -0.35 12.37
C LYS A 305 -5.95 0.03 12.40
N ALA A 306 -6.28 1.24 12.86
CA ALA A 306 -7.66 1.72 12.93
C ALA A 306 -8.30 1.80 11.54
N ARG A 307 -7.55 2.27 10.53
CA ARG A 307 -7.98 2.36 9.13
C ARG A 307 -8.33 1.00 8.54
N ASN A 308 -7.61 -0.04 8.91
CA ASN A 308 -7.87 -1.41 8.47
C ASN A 308 -8.94 -2.13 9.33
N GLY A 309 -9.68 -1.38 10.17
CA GLY A 309 -10.75 -1.93 11.00
C GLY A 309 -10.26 -2.75 12.19
N LEU A 310 -8.95 -2.83 12.45
CA LEU A 310 -8.33 -3.69 13.47
C LEU A 310 -8.37 -3.09 14.89
N THR A 311 -9.34 -2.21 15.16
CA THR A 311 -9.54 -1.65 16.50
C THR A 311 -10.11 -2.74 17.42
N GLY A 312 -9.36 -3.10 18.46
CA GLY A 312 -9.74 -4.14 19.43
C GLY A 312 -9.53 -5.58 18.96
N HIS A 313 -9.11 -5.79 17.71
CA HIS A 313 -8.71 -7.10 17.17
C HIS A 313 -7.61 -6.86 16.14
N GLY A 314 -6.37 -7.24 16.44
CA GLY A 314 -5.21 -6.92 15.58
C GLY A 314 -3.93 -6.82 16.40
N PRO A 315 -2.87 -6.19 15.85
CA PRO A 315 -1.64 -6.00 16.59
C PRO A 315 -1.82 -5.08 17.80
N GLU A 316 -1.22 -5.47 18.92
CA GLU A 316 -0.96 -4.59 20.05
C GLU A 316 0.24 -3.70 19.69
N VAL A 317 0.03 -2.39 19.70
CA VAL A 317 1.10 -1.44 19.39
C VAL A 317 1.84 -1.13 20.68
N ILE A 318 3.15 -1.40 20.69
CA ILE A 318 3.99 -1.23 21.89
C ILE A 318 5.27 -0.48 21.54
N GLU A 319 5.74 0.34 22.48
CA GLU A 319 7.08 0.90 22.40
C GLU A 319 8.11 -0.20 22.71
N LEU A 320 9.11 -0.37 21.85
CA LEU A 320 10.21 -1.28 22.09
C LEU A 320 11.52 -0.72 21.52
N ASP A 321 12.36 -0.20 22.40
CA ASP A 321 13.75 0.10 22.10
C ASP A 321 14.57 -1.20 22.14
N TRP A 322 15.29 -1.50 21.05
CA TRP A 322 16.13 -2.69 20.93
C TRP A 322 17.26 -2.73 21.96
N PHE A 323 17.63 -1.57 22.51
CA PHE A 323 18.67 -1.43 23.53
C PHE A 323 18.12 -1.34 24.94
N ALA A 324 16.79 -1.43 25.12
CA ALA A 324 16.20 -1.47 26.45
C ALA A 324 16.64 -2.72 27.23
N GLU A 325 16.98 -2.55 28.50
CA GLU A 325 17.34 -3.67 29.39
C GLU A 325 16.14 -4.55 29.74
N GLN A 326 14.91 -4.04 29.57
CA GLN A 326 13.67 -4.70 29.96
C GLN A 326 12.68 -4.68 28.80
N LEU A 327 12.03 -5.83 28.58
CA LEU A 327 10.92 -5.92 27.64
C LEU A 327 9.65 -5.28 28.24
N PRO A 328 8.75 -4.74 27.42
CA PRO A 328 7.45 -4.26 27.85
C PRO A 328 6.68 -5.34 28.61
N ALA A 329 6.00 -4.95 29.70
CA ALA A 329 5.30 -5.89 30.58
C ALA A 329 4.27 -6.75 29.83
N SER A 330 3.56 -6.18 28.86
CA SER A 330 2.59 -6.89 28.02
C SER A 330 3.23 -8.00 27.18
N LEU A 331 4.44 -7.76 26.66
CA LEU A 331 5.20 -8.76 25.91
C LEU A 331 5.75 -9.85 26.85
N CYS A 332 6.27 -9.49 28.02
CA CYS A 332 6.68 -10.46 29.04
C CYS A 332 5.53 -11.40 29.44
N GLU A 333 4.36 -10.84 29.74
CA GLU A 333 3.15 -11.59 30.08
C GLU A 333 2.74 -12.55 28.96
N ALA A 334 2.78 -12.09 27.71
CA ALA A 334 2.50 -12.94 26.54
C ALA A 334 3.44 -14.15 26.46
N LEU A 335 4.72 -13.95 26.75
CA LEU A 335 5.76 -14.98 26.67
C LEU A 335 5.73 -15.96 27.84
N GLU A 336 5.27 -15.51 29.01
CA GLU A 336 5.13 -16.34 30.21
C GLU A 336 3.84 -17.19 30.20
N GLY A 337 2.80 -16.70 29.51
CA GLY A 337 1.49 -17.34 29.42
C GLY A 337 0.57 -17.01 30.60
N GLU A 338 -0.75 -16.99 30.38
CA GLU A 338 -1.75 -16.54 31.36
C GLU A 338 -1.85 -17.40 32.64
N ASP A 339 -1.26 -18.60 32.65
CA ASP A 339 -1.40 -19.56 33.75
C ASP A 339 -0.03 -20.12 34.18
N SER A 340 0.69 -19.36 35.00
CA SER A 340 1.94 -19.80 35.65
C SER A 340 1.77 -21.05 36.54
N LYS A 341 0.52 -21.47 36.78
CA LYS A 341 0.14 -22.66 37.58
C LYS A 341 -0.17 -23.89 36.73
N SER A 342 -0.41 -23.73 35.43
CA SER A 342 -0.56 -24.86 34.52
C SER A 342 0.81 -25.24 33.99
N SER A 343 1.14 -26.53 33.93
CA SER A 343 2.42 -27.03 33.40
C SER A 343 2.56 -26.85 31.88
N ARG A 344 1.84 -25.91 31.26
CA ARG A 344 1.88 -25.67 29.82
C ARG A 344 3.23 -25.08 29.45
N SER A 345 3.80 -25.61 28.36
CA SER A 345 5.02 -25.06 27.75
C SER A 345 4.77 -23.62 27.30
N ARG A 346 5.78 -22.74 27.47
CA ARG A 346 5.76 -21.37 26.96
C ARG A 346 5.34 -21.36 25.48
N PRO A 347 4.51 -20.39 25.06
CA PRO A 347 4.15 -20.29 23.66
C PRO A 347 5.40 -20.04 22.81
N PRO A 348 5.47 -20.60 21.59
CA PRO A 348 6.54 -20.26 20.67
C PRO A 348 6.48 -18.77 20.31
N LEU A 349 7.65 -18.12 20.27
CA LEU A 349 7.83 -16.74 19.84
C LEU A 349 8.29 -16.72 18.38
N LEU A 350 7.59 -15.96 17.54
CA LEU A 350 8.03 -15.60 16.19
C LEU A 350 8.40 -14.12 16.16
N VAL A 351 9.62 -13.81 15.74
CA VAL A 351 10.11 -12.44 15.58
C VAL A 351 10.13 -12.10 14.09
N LEU A 352 9.42 -11.05 13.71
CA LEU A 352 9.46 -10.47 12.37
C LEU A 352 10.40 -9.28 12.38
N ALA A 353 11.35 -9.25 11.45
CA ALA A 353 12.24 -8.13 11.27
C ALA A 353 12.59 -8.00 9.77
N ALA A 354 12.18 -6.90 9.15
CA ALA A 354 12.58 -6.56 7.80
C ALA A 354 13.88 -5.76 7.86
N LYS A 355 15.01 -6.42 7.57
CA LYS A 355 16.30 -5.72 7.50
C LYS A 355 16.51 -5.17 6.10
N GLY A 356 16.65 -3.85 5.97
CA GLY A 356 17.14 -3.22 4.75
C GLY A 356 18.54 -3.76 4.41
N PHE A 357 18.66 -4.51 3.32
CA PHE A 357 19.96 -4.94 2.82
C PHE A 357 20.56 -3.82 1.98
N HIS A 358 21.39 -2.98 2.58
CA HIS A 358 22.29 -2.10 1.84
C HIS A 358 23.47 -2.90 1.29
N GLY A 359 23.22 -3.71 0.26
CA GLY A 359 24.22 -4.54 -0.42
C GLY A 359 23.53 -5.59 -1.29
N ASN A 360 24.03 -5.84 -2.50
CA ASN A 360 23.49 -6.85 -3.40
C ASN A 360 23.84 -8.25 -2.85
N PRO A 361 22.88 -9.02 -2.26
CA PRO A 361 23.20 -10.32 -1.67
C PRO A 361 23.66 -11.35 -2.70
N PHE A 362 23.42 -11.10 -3.99
CA PHE A 362 23.79 -11.99 -5.09
C PHE A 362 25.19 -11.72 -5.68
N LYS A 363 25.89 -10.66 -5.25
CA LYS A 363 27.28 -10.42 -5.68
C LYS A 363 28.34 -11.06 -4.77
N GLU A 364 27.95 -11.53 -3.58
CA GLU A 364 28.87 -12.07 -2.58
C GLU A 364 28.45 -13.45 -2.05
N ALA A 365 27.77 -14.27 -2.86
CA ALA A 365 27.77 -15.71 -2.58
C ALA A 365 29.13 -16.25 -3.02
N PRO A 366 30.07 -16.61 -2.11
CA PRO A 366 31.22 -17.39 -2.51
C PRO A 366 30.68 -18.66 -3.15
N SER A 367 31.17 -18.98 -4.35
CA SER A 367 30.95 -20.27 -4.99
C SER A 367 31.40 -21.37 -4.02
N CYS A 368 30.44 -22.02 -3.37
CA CYS A 368 30.64 -23.26 -2.63
C CYS A 368 30.70 -24.44 -3.60
#